data_AF-A0A177EMQ9-F1
#
_entry.id   AF-A0A177EMQ9-F1
#
_cell.length_a   1.000
_cell.length_b   1.000
_cell.length_c   1.000
_cell.angle_alpha   90.00
_cell.angle_beta   90.00
_cell.angle_gamma   90.00
#
_symmetry.space_group_name_H-M   'P 1'
#
loop_
_entity.id
_entity.type
_entity.pdbx_description
1 polymer ?
#
loop_
_entity_poly.entity_id
_entity_poly.type
_entity_poly.pdbx_seq_one_letter_code
_entity_poly.pdbx_strand_id
1 'polypeptide(L)' 'TDAQMKQILTNCQTCLGSGPEYVRPNSFIATNRPGEIVGIDLLQTHGKCVIVAIDYFTRKLFTKSRD' A
#
# COMPACT_ATOMS: atom_id res chain seq x y z
N THR A 1 -3.88 -28.58 22.42
CA THR A 1 -5.34 -28.33 22.49
C THR A 1 -5.59 -26.86 22.79
N ASP A 2 -6.51 -26.24 22.04
CA ASP A 2 -6.86 -24.81 21.95
C ASP A 2 -5.73 -23.79 21.68
N ALA A 3 -4.65 -23.79 22.46
CA ALA A 3 -3.51 -22.89 22.28
C ALA A 3 -2.80 -23.11 20.93
N GLN A 4 -2.60 -24.38 20.55
CA GLN A 4 -2.02 -24.76 19.26
C GLN A 4 -2.92 -24.36 18.08
N MET A 5 -4.25 -24.49 18.24
CA MET A 5 -5.21 -24.09 17.22
C MET A 5 -5.18 -22.57 17.03
N LYS A 6 -5.15 -21.79 18.11
CA LYS A 6 -4.98 -20.33 18.05
C LYS A 6 -3.69 -19.94 17.34
N GLN A 7 -2.57 -20.59 17.64
CA GLN A 7 -1.29 -20.29 17.01
C GLN A 7 -1.26 -20.60 15.51
N ILE A 8 -1.93 -21.69 15.08
CA ILE A 8 -2.10 -22.01 13.65
C ILE A 8 -2.95 -20.93 12.95
N LEU A 9 -4.05 -20.51 13.58
CA LEU A 9 -4.91 -19.45 13.03
C LEU A 9 -4.21 -18.09 12.96
N THR A 10 -3.38 -17.74 13.96
CA THR A 10 -2.58 -16.49 13.97
C THR A 10 -1.51 -16.47 12.88
N ASN A 11 -0.98 -17.63 12.46
CA ASN A 11 0.03 -17.71 11.41
C ASN A 11 -0.54 -18.00 10.02
N CYS A 12 -1.85 -18.22 9.91
CA CYS A 12 -2.53 -18.54 8.67
C CYS A 12 -2.81 -17.25 7.87
N GLN A 13 -1.98 -16.99 6.86
CA GLN A 13 -2.09 -15.81 5.99
C GLN A 13 -3.46 -15.69 5.32
N THR A 14 -4.07 -16.82 4.92
CA THR A 14 -5.43 -16.88 4.35
C THR A 14 -6.49 -16.52 5.39
N CYS A 15 -6.34 -16.97 6.63
CA CYS A 15 -7.27 -16.74 7.73
C CYS A 15 -7.21 -15.27 8.19
N LEU A 16 -6.01 -14.69 8.24
CA LEU A 16 -5.81 -13.28 8.55
C LEU A 16 -6.34 -12.37 7.42
N GLY A 17 -6.15 -12.74 6.16
CA GLY A 17 -6.59 -11.95 5.00
C GLY A 17 -8.12 -11.87 4.82
N SER A 18 -8.88 -12.68 5.55
CA SER A 18 -10.35 -12.79 5.44
C SER A 18 -11.11 -12.03 6.54
N GLY A 19 -10.40 -11.49 7.53
CA GLY A 19 -11.00 -10.78 8.67
C GLY A 19 -11.21 -9.29 8.39
N PRO A 20 -12.24 -8.65 8.97
CA PRO A 20 -12.47 -7.20 8.87
C PRO A 20 -11.33 -6.36 9.46
N GLU A 21 -10.44 -6.98 10.25
CA GLU A 21 -9.24 -6.37 10.83
C GLU A 21 -8.03 -6.36 9.88
N TYR A 22 -8.12 -6.94 8.67
CA TYR A 22 -7.05 -6.87 7.67
C TYR A 22 -6.96 -5.50 6.99
N VAL A 23 -7.39 -4.43 7.67
CA VAL A 23 -6.90 -3.10 7.35
C VAL A 23 -5.53 -3.02 8.03
N ARG A 24 -4.47 -3.31 7.27
CA ARG A 24 -3.11 -3.09 7.77
C ARG A 24 -3.05 -1.65 8.30
N PRO A 25 -2.62 -1.42 9.55
CA PRO A 25 -2.49 -0.06 10.04
C PRO A 25 -1.57 0.71 9.09
N ASN A 26 -2.00 1.91 8.67
CA ASN A 26 -1.18 2.79 7.86
C ASN A 26 0.09 3.11 8.64
N SER A 27 1.20 2.47 8.29
CA SER A 27 2.52 2.82 8.80
C SER A 27 3.11 3.94 7.95
N PHE A 28 3.84 4.85 8.59
CA PHE A 28 4.61 5.84 7.85
C PHE A 28 5.68 5.11 7.03
N ILE A 29 5.67 5.31 5.71
CA ILE A 29 6.68 4.75 4.81
C ILE A 29 7.96 5.59 4.95
N ALA A 30 8.90 5.09 5.74
CA ALA A 30 10.25 5.63 5.84
C ALA A 30 11.14 5.05 4.73
N THR A 31 11.88 5.92 4.05
CA THR A 31 12.84 5.57 3.00
C THR A 31 14.15 6.30 3.30
N ASN A 32 15.27 5.78 2.81
CA ASN A 32 16.60 6.28 3.11
C ASN A 32 17.31 6.89 1.89
N ARG A 33 16.77 6.70 0.68
CA ARG A 33 17.34 7.27 -0.55
C ARG A 33 16.28 7.53 -1.63
N PRO A 34 16.54 8.46 -2.58
CA PRO A 34 15.63 8.73 -3.68
C PRO A 34 15.33 7.48 -4.52
N GLY A 35 14.06 7.28 -4.87
CA GLY A 35 13.63 6.19 -5.75
C GLY A 35 13.60 4.80 -5.12
N GLU A 36 13.80 4.69 -3.81
CA GLU A 36 13.72 3.41 -3.08
C GLU A 36 12.30 2.83 -3.11
N ILE A 37 11.30 3.68 -2.84
CA ILE A 37 9.88 3.33 -2.92
C ILE A 37 9.16 4.46 -3.63
N VAL A 38 8.41 4.10 -4.67
CA VAL A 38 7.57 5.03 -5.43
C VAL A 38 6.12 4.55 -5.37
N GLY A 39 5.23 5.40 -4.86
CA GLY A 39 3.80 5.17 -4.91
C GLY A 39 3.28 5.57 -6.28
N ILE A 40 2.56 4.68 -6.96
CA ILE A 40 1.94 4.96 -8.25
C ILE A 40 0.45 4.77 -8.12
N ASP A 41 -0.31 5.77 -8.57
CA ASP A 41 -1.77 5.71 -8.55
C ASP A 41 -2.38 6.44 -9.76
N LEU A 42 -3.67 6.21 -9.98
CA LEU A 42 -4.46 6.84 -11.02
C LEU A 42 -5.41 7.87 -10.40
N LEU A 43 -5.37 9.09 -10.92
CA LEU A 43 -6.30 10.15 -10.57
C LEU A 43 -7.19 10.47 -11.76
N GLN A 44 -8.51 10.38 -11.57
CA GLN A 44 -9.48 10.86 -12.55
C GLN A 44 -9.84 12.32 -12.25
N THR A 45 -9.62 13.23 -13.20
CA THR A 45 -9.95 14.65 -13.04
C THR A 45 -10.29 15.28 -14.38
N HIS A 46 -11.34 16.12 -14.43
CA HIS A 46 -11.78 16.82 -15.65
C HIS A 46 -11.93 15.90 -16.89
N GLY A 47 -12.45 14.69 -16.68
CA GLY A 47 -12.63 13.70 -17.76
C GLY A 47 -11.33 13.01 -18.24
N LYS A 48 -10.18 13.33 -17.65
CA LYS A 48 -8.88 12.73 -17.97
C LYS A 48 -8.41 11.78 -16.88
N CYS A 49 -7.69 10.74 -17.27
CA CYS A 49 -6.97 9.86 -16.36
C CYS A 49 -5.50 10.32 -16.28
N VAL A 50 -5.05 10.59 -15.07
CA VAL A 50 -3.69 11.05 -14.77
C VAL A 50 -2.99 9.97 -13.96
N ILE A 51 -1.86 9.49 -14.47
CA ILE A 51 -0.94 8.65 -13.71
C ILE A 51 -0.13 9.58 -12.80
N VAL A 52 -0.13 9.30 -11.50
CA VAL A 52 0.65 10.02 -10.50
C VAL A 52 1.68 9.07 -9.91
N ALA A 53 2.94 9.50 -9.84
CA ALA A 53 4.00 8.81 -9.15
C ALA A 53 4.61 9.71 -8.07
N ILE A 54 4.81 9.18 -6.86
CA ILE A 54 5.34 9.91 -5.71
C ILE A 54 6.55 9.14 -5.17
N ASP A 55 7.72 9.77 -5.19
CA ASP A 55 8.89 9.22 -4.49
C ASP A 55 8.77 9.49 -2.99
N TYR A 56 8.68 8.42 -2.18
CA TYR A 56 8.46 8.56 -0.73
C TYR A 56 9.64 9.18 0.02
N PHE A 57 10.83 9.19 -0.57
CA PHE A 57 12.00 9.86 0.01
C PHE A 57 11.98 11.36 -0.25
N THR A 58 12.02 11.76 -1.52
CA THR A 58 12.10 13.19 -1.88
C THR A 58 10.78 13.92 -1.79
N ARG A 59 9.65 13.20 -1.73
CA ARG A 59 8.28 13.74 -1.85
C ARG A 59 8.03 14.50 -3.15
N LYS A 60 8.85 14.24 -4.17
CA LYS A 60 8.62 14.73 -5.53
C LYS A 60 7.49 13.96 -6.18
N LEU A 61 6.72 14.68 -6.98
CA LEU A 61 5.53 14.18 -7.64
C LEU A 61 5.72 14.29 -9.16
N PHE A 62 5.39 13.20 -9.86
CA PHE A 62 5.51 13.09 -11.31
C PHE A 62 4.14 12.72 -11.85
N THR A 63 3.68 13.43 -12.88
CA THR A 63 2.35 13.19 -13.46
C THR A 63 2.43 12.99 -14.96
N LYS A 64 1.61 12.08 -15.48
CA LYS A 64 1.36 11.95 -16.91
C LYS A 64 -0.14 11.84 -17.15
N SER A 65 -0.71 12.79 -17.88
CA SER A 65 -2.07 12.64 -18.41
C SER A 65 -2.06 11.75 -19.63
N ARG A 66 -3.06 10.88 -19.74
CA ARG A 66 -3.46 10.28 -21.01
C ARG A 66 -4.62 11.10 -21.54
N ASP A 67 -4.38 11.79 -22.65
CA ASP A 67 -5.44 12.48 -23.42
C ASP A 67 -6.24 11.46 -24.24
#